data_AF-C5S297-F1
#
_entry.id   AF-C5S297-F1
#
_cell.length_a   1.000
_cell.length_b   1.000
_cell.length_c   1.000
_cell.angle_alpha   90.00
_cell.angle_beta   90.00
_cell.angle_gamma   90.00
#
_symmetry.space_group_name_H-M   'P 1'
#
loop_
_entity.id
_entity.type
_entity.pdbx_description
1 polymer ?
#
loop_
_entity_poly.entity_id
_entity_poly.type
_entity_poly.pdbx_seq_one_letter_code
_entity_poly.pdbx_strand_id
1 'polypeptide(L)' 'MGLNPEDYWWYRDLRRYDTVQHSGFGLGFERLIVYVTGLQNIREVIPFPRAPRNANF' A
#
# COMPACT_ATOMS: atom_id res chain seq x y z
N MET A 1 -15.23 6.19 12.36
CA MET A 1 -14.72 4.99 11.65
C MET A 1 -15.22 3.67 12.25
N GLY A 2 -15.75 3.62 13.49
CA GLY A 2 -16.40 2.41 14.00
C GLY A 2 -15.50 1.17 14.11
N LEU A 3 -14.18 1.36 14.18
CA LEU A 3 -13.19 0.28 14.25
C LEU A 3 -13.14 -0.28 15.68
N ASN A 4 -13.06 -1.60 15.81
CA ASN A 4 -12.90 -2.27 17.09
C ASN A 4 -11.51 -1.98 17.67
N PRO A 5 -11.37 -1.33 18.84
CA PRO A 5 -10.07 -0.94 19.38
C PRO A 5 -9.16 -2.11 19.77
N GLU A 6 -9.73 -3.28 20.05
CA GLU A 6 -8.98 -4.48 20.44
C GLU A 6 -8.14 -5.03 19.28
N ASP A 7 -8.62 -4.96 18.03
CA ASP A 7 -7.88 -5.44 16.85
C ASP A 7 -6.59 -4.65 16.59
N TYR A 8 -6.50 -3.44 17.15
CA TYR A 8 -5.39 -2.50 16.98
C TYR A 8 -4.61 -2.29 18.28
N TRP A 9 -4.74 -3.16 19.28
CA TRP A 9 -4.11 -2.99 20.61
C TRP A 9 -2.61 -2.66 20.49
N TRP A 10 -1.89 -3.38 19.62
CA TRP A 10 -0.46 -3.22 19.37
C TRP A 10 -0.13 -1.86 18.75
N TYR A 11 -0.95 -1.38 17.81
CA TYR A 11 -0.75 -0.11 17.12
C TYR A 11 -1.01 1.07 18.06
N ARG A 12 -1.96 0.90 19.00
CA ARG A 12 -2.25 1.89 20.04
C ARG A 12 -1.13 1.95 21.08
N ASP A 13 -0.53 0.81 21.40
CA ASP A 13 0.58 0.73 22.36
C ASP A 13 1.82 1.52 21.90
N LEU A 14 2.03 1.65 20.58
CA LEU A 14 3.08 2.51 20.00
C LEU A 14 2.97 3.98 20.41
N ARG A 15 1.79 4.43 20.89
CA ARG A 15 1.56 5.80 21.36
C ARG A 15 1.47 5.90 22.88
N ARG A 16 1.57 4.78 23.61
CA ARG A 16 1.39 4.73 25.06
C ARG A 16 2.59 5.29 25.83
N TYR A 17 3.80 5.10 25.30
CA TYR A 17 5.05 5.53 25.94
C TYR A 17 5.77 6.54 25.05
N ASP A 18 5.52 7.83 25.28
CA ASP A 18 6.10 8.97 24.55
C ASP A 18 6.15 8.81 23.02
N THR A 19 5.00 9.02 22.39
CA THR A 19 4.93 9.11 20.93
C THR A 19 5.78 10.28 20.42
N VAL A 20 6.48 10.05 19.32
CA VAL A 20 7.16 11.11 18.58
C VAL A 20 6.24 11.68 17.50
N GLN A 21 6.46 12.94 17.11
CA GLN A 21 5.84 13.49 15.90
C GLN A 21 6.45 12.77 14.68
N HIS A 22 5.62 12.06 13.92
CA HIS A 22 6.03 11.27 12.76
C HIS A 22 5.13 11.55 11.57
N SER A 23 5.70 11.43 10.37
CA SER A 23 4.97 11.50 9.11
C SER A 23 5.53 10.46 8.15
N GLY A 24 4.78 10.12 7.10
CA GLY A 24 5.20 9.18 6.08
C GLY A 24 4.31 9.29 4.85
N PHE A 25 4.77 8.70 3.74
CA PHE A 25 4.01 8.61 2.50
C PHE A 25 4.11 7.21 1.91
N GLY A 26 3.16 6.86 1.06
CA GLY A 26 3.18 5.63 0.27
C GLY A 26 3.34 5.95 -1.20
N LEU A 27 4.12 5.13 -1.91
CA LEU A 27 4.30 5.24 -3.35
C LEU A 27 3.92 3.91 -4.01
N GLY A 28 2.99 3.95 -4.96
CA GLY A 28 2.70 2.79 -5.80
C GLY A 28 3.83 2.60 -6.81
N PHE A 29 4.65 1.58 -6.63
CA PHE A 29 5.85 1.37 -7.45
C PHE A 29 5.50 1.20 -8.94
N GLU A 30 4.46 0.44 -9.25
CA GLU A 30 4.02 0.22 -10.61
C GLU A 30 3.40 1.48 -11.23
N ARG A 31 2.78 2.34 -10.41
CA ARG A 31 2.33 3.66 -10.85
C ARG A 31 3.49 4.60 -11.19
N LEU A 32 4.60 4.53 -10.43
CA LEU A 32 5.82 5.25 -10.78
C LEU A 32 6.36 4.76 -12.13
N ILE A 33 6.38 3.44 -12.36
CA ILE A 33 6.87 2.86 -13.62
C ILE A 33 5.99 3.30 -14.79
N VAL A 34 4.66 3.23 -14.65
CA VAL A 34 3.70 3.75 -15.65
C VAL A 34 4.02 5.21 -16.00
N TYR A 35 4.27 6.04 -14.99
CA TYR A 35 4.57 7.46 -15.19
C TYR A 35 5.88 7.69 -15.96
N VAL A 36 6.96 7.00 -15.61
CA VAL A 36 8.26 7.19 -16.29
C VAL A 36 8.33 6.54 -17.67
N THR A 37 7.54 5.48 -17.92
CA THR A 37 7.52 4.77 -19.21
C THR A 37 6.47 5.32 -20.19
N GLY A 38 5.49 6.09 -19.72
CA GLY A 38 4.39 6.62 -20.53
C GLY A 38 3.32 5.59 -20.93
N LEU A 39 3.43 4.35 -20.43
CA LEU A 39 2.43 3.31 -20.63
C LEU A 39 1.10 3.73 -20.00
N GLN A 40 -0.02 3.25 -20.55
CA GLN A 40 -1.35 3.65 -20.11
C GLN A 40 -1.95 2.65 -19.11
N ASN A 41 -1.44 1.41 -19.06
CA ASN A 41 -1.98 0.36 -18.23
C ASN A 41 -0.93 -0.21 -17.26
N ILE A 42 -1.29 -0.28 -15.98
CA ILE A 42 -0.44 -0.84 -14.91
C ILE A 42 -0.09 -2.32 -15.12
N ARG A 43 -0.86 -3.06 -15.93
CA ARG A 43 -0.59 -4.48 -16.23
C ARG A 43 0.61 -4.66 -17.16
N GLU A 44 0.99 -3.63 -17.91
CA GLU A 44 2.10 -3.66 -18.86
C GLU A 44 3.45 -3.43 -18.18
N VAL A 45 3.45 -2.95 -16.93
CA VAL A 45 4.67 -2.64 -16.16
C VAL A 45 5.03 -3.72 -15.12
N ILE A 46 4.26 -4.83 -15.06
CA ILE A 46 4.51 -5.96 -14.17
C ILE A 46 4.61 -7.24 -15.01
N PRO A 47 5.62 -8.09 -14.81
CA PRO A 47 5.76 -9.33 -15.58
C PRO A 47 4.55 -10.27 -15.50
N PHE A 48 3.96 -10.43 -14.30
CA PHE A 48 2.82 -11.32 -14.06
C PHE A 48 1.68 -10.56 -13.35
N PRO A 49 0.87 -9.78 -14.10
CA PRO A 49 -0.17 -8.96 -13.50
C PRO A 49 -1.29 -9.81 -12.89
N ARG A 50 -1.68 -9.50 -11.66
CA ARG A 50 -2.83 -10.12 -10.99
C ARG A 50 -4.06 -9.23 -11.09
N ALA A 51 -5.20 -9.82 -11.48
CA ALA A 51 -6.48 -9.13 -11.58
C ALA A 51 -7.62 -10.08 -11.17
N PRO A 52 -8.83 -9.57 -10.85
CA PRO A 52 -9.96 -10.45 -10.60
C PRO A 52 -10.14 -11.47 -11.73
N ARG A 53 -10.20 -12.77 -11.38
CA ARG A 53 -10.29 -13.91 -12.30
C ARG A 53 -9.06 -14.14 -13.20
N ASN A 54 -7.90 -13.50 -12.93
CA ASN A 54 -6.67 -13.73 -13.68
C ASN A 54 -5.45 -13.89 -12.75
N ALA A 55 -4.89 -15.11 -12.72
CA ALA A 55 -3.74 -15.48 -11.91
C ALA A 55 -2.80 -16.49 -12.60
N ASN A 56 -2.83 -16.54 -13.93
CA ASN A 56 -1.91 -17.38 -14.72
C ASN A 56 -0.54 -16.68 -14.89
N PHE A 57 0.47 -17.42 -15.33
CA PHE A 57 1.82 -16.90 -15.62
C PHE A 57 1.96 -16.62 -17.11
#